data_AF-A0A3M0XM42-F1
#
_entry.id   AF-A0A3M0XM42-F1
#
_cell.length_a   1.000
_cell.length_b   1.000
_cell.length_c   1.000
_cell.angle_alpha   90.00
_cell.angle_beta   90.00
_cell.angle_gamma   90.00
#
_symmetry.space_group_name_H-M   'P 1'
#
loop_
_entity.id
_entity.type
_entity.pdbx_description
1 polymer ?
#
loop_
_entity_poly.entity_id
_entity_poly.type
_entity_poly.pdbx_seq_one_letter_code
_entity_poly.pdbx_strand_id
1 'polypeptide(L)'
;MHLITTHENADFDALASVVGIKKLYPNALVSLPGSQEKEVREFLSIFPLPFEIKNPRDIDLNEVELLILVDCRSPSRIGLFKELFRKKGLRLHIYDHHPKREMDITPEKEVIEEVGAATTIIVELLRKRHIPITPFEATIMAIGIYEETGSLRYPSTTYRDLEAAAYLLRRGANLN
;
A
#
# COMPACT_ATOMS: atom_id res chain seq x y z
N MET A 1 -13.40 11.25 -8.35
CA MET A 1 -12.22 10.39 -8.63
C MET A 1 -11.76 9.62 -7.40
N HIS A 2 -11.06 8.49 -7.57
CA HIS A 2 -10.48 7.71 -6.45
C HIS A 2 -8.95 7.83 -6.45
N LEU A 3 -8.35 7.99 -5.27
CA LEU A 3 -6.91 8.17 -5.10
C LEU A 3 -6.34 7.13 -4.14
N ILE A 4 -5.31 6.40 -4.55
CA ILE A 4 -4.47 5.55 -3.72
C ILE A 4 -3.23 6.34 -3.32
N THR A 5 -2.91 6.33 -2.03
CA THR A 5 -1.67 6.90 -1.49
C THR A 5 -1.20 6.13 -0.25
N THR A 6 -0.01 6.48 0.23
CA THR A 6 0.66 5.89 1.40
C THR A 6 1.31 7.01 2.21
N HIS A 7 2.28 6.75 3.08
CA HIS A 7 3.03 7.78 3.80
C HIS A 7 4.18 8.40 2.99
N GLU A 8 4.63 9.57 3.45
CA GLU A 8 5.91 10.20 3.08
C GLU A 8 7.07 9.30 3.50
N ASN A 9 8.17 9.36 2.72
CA ASN A 9 9.27 8.40 2.80
C ASN A 9 8.78 6.96 2.62
N ALA A 10 8.05 6.73 1.52
CA ALA A 10 7.56 5.40 1.19
C ALA A 10 8.72 4.40 1.06
N ASP A 11 8.64 3.31 1.81
CA ASP A 11 9.48 2.11 1.79
C ASP A 11 8.87 1.05 0.85
N PHE A 12 9.41 -0.19 0.83
CA PHE A 12 8.85 -1.23 -0.02
C PHE A 12 7.54 -1.80 0.49
N ASP A 13 7.20 -1.77 1.78
CA ASP A 13 5.86 -2.21 2.22
C ASP A 13 4.78 -1.23 1.72
N ALA A 14 5.06 0.06 1.79
CA ALA A 14 4.24 1.10 1.20
C ALA A 14 4.08 0.93 -0.32
N LEU A 15 5.18 0.73 -1.06
CA LEU A 15 5.14 0.51 -2.51
C LEU A 15 4.39 -0.78 -2.88
N ALA A 16 4.71 -1.89 -2.21
CA ALA A 16 4.08 -3.19 -2.43
C ALA A 16 2.59 -3.15 -2.15
N SER A 17 2.20 -2.49 -1.07
CA SER A 17 0.81 -2.27 -0.70
C SER A 17 0.08 -1.46 -1.77
N VAL A 18 0.71 -0.41 -2.32
CA VAL A 18 0.15 0.36 -3.45
C VAL A 18 -0.05 -0.52 -4.69
N VAL A 19 0.93 -1.36 -5.04
CA VAL A 19 0.83 -2.29 -6.18
C VAL A 19 -0.31 -3.28 -5.98
N GLY A 20 -0.42 -3.90 -4.81
CA GLY A 20 -1.47 -4.85 -4.51
C GLY A 20 -2.87 -4.20 -4.44
N ILE A 21 -2.99 -3.05 -3.78
CA ILE A 21 -4.28 -2.37 -3.61
C ILE A 21 -4.81 -1.81 -4.94
N LYS A 22 -3.92 -1.39 -5.85
CA LYS A 22 -4.30 -0.97 -7.20
C LYS A 22 -5.04 -2.06 -7.97
N LYS A 23 -4.79 -3.33 -7.68
CA LYS A 23 -5.55 -4.45 -8.27
C LYS A 23 -6.97 -4.58 -7.69
N LEU A 24 -7.21 -4.12 -6.47
CA LEU A 24 -8.54 -4.03 -5.86
C LEU A 24 -9.31 -2.77 -6.32
N TYR A 25 -8.59 -1.71 -6.70
CA TYR A 25 -9.14 -0.46 -7.20
C TYR A 25 -8.53 -0.10 -8.57
N PRO A 26 -8.82 -0.87 -9.63
CA PRO A 26 -8.15 -0.72 -10.93
C PRO A 26 -8.30 0.68 -11.55
N ASN A 27 -9.39 1.40 -11.24
CA ASN A 27 -9.67 2.73 -11.77
C ASN A 27 -9.13 3.88 -10.89
N ALA A 28 -8.55 3.60 -9.72
CA ALA A 28 -8.04 4.65 -8.84
C ALA A 28 -6.69 5.18 -9.34
N LEU A 29 -6.47 6.49 -9.26
CA LEU A 29 -5.15 7.07 -9.51
C LEU A 29 -4.20 6.69 -8.38
N VAL A 30 -2.91 6.59 -8.67
CA VAL A 30 -1.87 6.36 -7.67
C VAL A 30 -1.02 7.61 -7.59
N SER A 31 -0.82 8.14 -6.38
CA SER A 31 0.15 9.19 -6.14
C SER A 31 0.79 9.01 -4.77
N LEU A 32 2.13 8.99 -4.71
CA LEU A 32 2.88 8.89 -3.47
C LEU A 32 3.07 10.30 -2.89
N PRO A 33 2.79 10.55 -1.60
CA PRO A 33 2.93 11.88 -1.05
C PRO A 33 4.40 12.14 -0.75
N GLY A 34 5.05 12.96 -1.56
CA GLY A 34 6.41 13.40 -1.29
C GLY A 34 7.51 12.38 -1.62
N SER A 35 8.48 12.26 -0.72
CA SER A 35 9.70 11.46 -0.92
C SER A 35 9.45 9.96 -0.81
N GLN A 36 10.32 9.20 -1.47
CA GLN A 36 10.49 7.76 -1.31
C GLN A 36 11.85 7.51 -0.67
N GLU A 37 12.00 6.38 0.00
CA GLU A 37 13.32 5.88 0.37
C GLU A 37 14.22 5.72 -0.87
N LYS A 38 15.53 5.74 -0.66
CA LYS A 38 16.49 5.77 -1.76
C LYS A 38 16.37 4.51 -2.61
N GLU A 39 16.24 3.37 -1.96
CA GLU A 39 16.17 2.04 -2.52
C GLU A 39 14.89 1.86 -3.35
N VAL A 40 13.76 2.37 -2.85
CA VAL A 40 12.48 2.41 -3.58
C VAL A 40 12.58 3.27 -4.84
N ARG A 41 13.19 4.46 -4.74
CA ARG A 41 13.38 5.34 -5.89
C ARG A 41 14.29 4.72 -6.95
N GLU A 42 15.39 4.09 -6.52
CA GLU A 42 16.31 3.38 -7.42
C GLU A 42 15.59 2.20 -8.11
N PHE A 43 14.79 1.44 -7.35
CA PHE A 43 13.96 0.36 -7.91
C PHE A 43 13.01 0.87 -8.99
N LEU A 44 12.23 1.93 -8.70
CA LEU A 44 11.27 2.51 -9.64
C LEU A 44 11.93 3.10 -10.89
N SER A 45 13.21 3.50 -10.82
CA SER A 45 13.97 3.99 -11.97
C SER A 45 14.35 2.89 -12.96
N ILE A 46 14.42 1.63 -12.50
CA ILE A 46 14.83 0.47 -13.29
C ILE A 46 13.62 -0.37 -13.69
N PHE A 47 12.64 -0.50 -12.80
CA PHE A 47 11.51 -1.41 -12.94
C PHE A 47 10.20 -0.62 -13.05
N PRO A 48 9.70 -0.36 -14.27
CA PRO A 48 8.45 0.37 -14.45
C PRO A 48 7.26 -0.45 -13.93
N LEU A 49 6.36 0.22 -13.22
CA LEU A 49 5.11 -0.36 -12.75
C LEU A 49 4.09 -0.49 -13.89
N PRO A 50 3.09 -1.39 -13.78
CA PRO A 50 2.02 -1.53 -14.78
C PRO A 50 1.01 -0.36 -14.75
N PHE A 51 1.30 0.71 -14.01
CA PHE A 51 0.49 1.91 -13.90
C PHE A 51 1.38 3.12 -13.64
N GLU A 52 0.86 4.30 -13.96
CA GLU A 52 1.53 5.57 -13.72
C GLU A 52 1.36 6.02 -12.26
N ILE A 53 2.44 6.49 -11.64
CA ILE A 53 2.40 7.24 -10.39
C ILE A 53 2.34 8.73 -10.74
N LYS A 54 1.21 9.37 -10.43
CA LYS A 54 1.00 10.80 -10.69
C LYS A 54 1.79 11.66 -9.72
N ASN A 55 2.28 12.80 -10.19
CA ASN A 55 2.85 13.81 -9.31
C ASN A 55 1.75 14.32 -8.37
N PRO A 56 1.99 14.43 -7.05
CA PRO A 56 0.99 14.92 -6.12
C PRO A 56 0.42 16.30 -6.48
N ARG A 57 1.21 17.16 -7.13
CA ARG A 57 0.79 18.51 -7.55
C ARG A 57 -0.17 18.50 -8.74
N ASP A 58 -0.25 17.40 -9.48
CA ASP A 58 -1.13 17.25 -10.64
C ASP A 58 -2.49 16.67 -10.26
N ILE A 59 -2.71 16.34 -8.98
CA ILE A 59 -3.98 15.82 -8.48
C ILE A 59 -4.89 16.98 -8.07
N ASP A 60 -6.05 17.11 -8.72
CA ASP A 60 -7.10 18.00 -8.24
C ASP A 60 -7.80 17.39 -7.01
N LEU A 61 -7.45 17.90 -5.83
CA LEU A 61 -8.00 17.46 -4.55
C LEU A 61 -9.53 17.68 -4.45
N ASN A 62 -10.10 18.60 -5.23
CA ASN A 62 -11.54 18.83 -5.23
C ASN A 62 -12.30 17.71 -5.92
N GLU A 63 -11.68 16.99 -6.85
CA GLU A 63 -12.33 15.89 -7.55
C GLU A 63 -12.18 14.56 -6.80
N VAL A 64 -11.33 14.47 -5.76
CA VAL A 64 -11.14 13.24 -4.98
C VAL A 64 -12.37 12.96 -4.11
N GLU A 65 -13.06 11.87 -4.39
CA GLU A 65 -14.27 11.41 -3.69
C GLU A 65 -13.97 10.26 -2.73
N LEU A 66 -12.95 9.44 -3.06
CA LEU A 66 -12.49 8.32 -2.25
C LEU A 66 -10.97 8.37 -2.14
N LEU A 67 -10.49 8.41 -0.89
CA LEU A 67 -9.10 8.20 -0.54
C LEU A 67 -8.90 6.76 -0.05
N ILE A 68 -7.97 6.05 -0.68
CA ILE A 68 -7.51 4.72 -0.28
C ILE A 68 -6.11 4.89 0.30
N LEU A 69 -5.99 4.73 1.62
CA LEU A 69 -4.71 4.73 2.33
C LEU A 69 -4.23 3.30 2.52
N VAL A 70 -2.96 3.08 2.22
CA VAL A 70 -2.26 1.84 2.54
C VAL A 70 -1.04 2.13 3.39
N ASP A 71 -0.72 1.19 4.29
CA ASP A 71 0.46 1.24 5.17
C ASP A 71 0.58 2.53 6.01
N CYS A 72 -0.54 3.23 6.14
CA CYS A 72 -0.60 4.48 6.85
C CYS A 72 -2.03 4.79 7.21
N ARG A 73 -2.22 5.21 8.47
CA ARG A 73 -3.47 5.79 8.95
C ARG A 73 -3.37 7.28 9.28
N SER A 74 -2.16 7.82 9.41
CA SER A 74 -1.96 9.17 9.95
C SER A 74 -2.08 10.24 8.86
N PRO A 75 -3.03 11.19 8.95
CA PRO A 75 -3.12 12.29 7.99
C PRO A 75 -1.86 13.17 7.95
N SER A 76 -1.11 13.23 9.05
CA SER A 76 0.15 14.00 9.09
C SER A 76 1.26 13.39 8.24
N ARG A 77 1.18 12.11 7.89
CA ARG A 77 2.19 11.39 7.11
C ARG A 77 1.92 11.37 5.62
N ILE A 78 0.82 11.97 5.12
CA ILE A 78 0.45 11.88 3.69
C ILE A 78 0.66 13.20 2.93
N GLY A 79 1.57 14.05 3.40
CA GLY A 79 1.96 15.29 2.73
C GLY A 79 0.78 16.21 2.41
N LEU A 80 0.64 16.61 1.14
CA LEU A 80 -0.43 17.51 0.70
C LEU A 80 -1.83 16.86 0.72
N PHE A 81 -1.92 15.53 0.66
CA PHE A 81 -3.21 14.83 0.66
C PHE A 81 -3.94 14.93 2.00
N LYS A 82 -3.27 15.40 3.07
CA LYS A 82 -3.92 15.70 4.35
C LYS A 82 -5.04 16.74 4.21
N GLU A 83 -4.98 17.59 3.19
CA GLU A 83 -6.02 18.59 2.91
C GLU A 83 -7.37 17.96 2.56
N LEU A 84 -7.35 16.73 2.02
CA LEU A 84 -8.57 15.97 1.73
C LEU A 84 -9.43 15.74 2.97
N PHE A 85 -8.82 15.62 4.16
CA PHE A 85 -9.53 15.42 5.42
C PHE A 85 -10.43 16.61 5.81
N ARG A 86 -10.26 17.78 5.18
CA ARG A 86 -11.15 18.94 5.34
C ARG A 86 -12.36 18.92 4.41
N LYS A 87 -12.34 18.06 3.39
CA LYS A 87 -13.38 17.97 2.37
C LYS A 87 -14.60 17.22 2.93
N LYS A 88 -15.76 17.88 2.90
CA LYS A 88 -17.03 17.22 3.24
C LYS A 88 -17.35 16.12 2.23
N GLY A 89 -17.78 14.97 2.72
CA GLY A 89 -18.17 13.83 1.88
C GLY A 89 -17.00 13.02 1.33
N LEU A 90 -15.76 13.26 1.77
CA LEU A 90 -14.65 12.36 1.45
C LEU A 90 -14.93 10.97 2.04
N ARG A 91 -14.87 9.95 1.19
CA ARG A 91 -14.88 8.55 1.61
C ARG A 91 -13.45 8.10 1.87
N LEU A 92 -13.25 7.26 2.87
CA LEU A 92 -11.92 6.83 3.30
C LEU A 92 -11.89 5.31 3.49
N HIS A 93 -10.98 4.66 2.77
CA HIS A 93 -10.65 3.25 2.94
C HIS A 93 -9.20 3.12 3.45
N ILE A 94 -8.97 2.34 4.50
CA ILE A 94 -7.66 2.14 5.11
C ILE A 94 -7.30 0.64 5.11
N TYR A 95 -6.06 0.33 4.74
CA TYR A 95 -5.42 -0.99 4.86
C TYR A 95 -4.07 -0.79 5.54
N ASP A 96 -3.94 -1.21 6.78
CA ASP A 96 -2.78 -0.89 7.60
C ASP A 96 -2.52 -2.03 8.60
N HIS A 97 -1.29 -2.18 9.08
CA HIS A 97 -0.92 -3.15 10.11
C HIS A 97 -0.50 -2.48 11.42
N HIS A 98 -0.30 -1.16 11.41
CA HIS A 98 0.08 -0.39 12.59
C HIS A 98 -1.04 -0.40 13.66
N PRO A 99 -0.68 -0.36 14.96
CA PRO A 99 -1.65 -0.32 16.05
C PRO A 99 -2.67 0.81 15.90
N LYS A 100 -3.92 0.54 16.29
CA LYS A 100 -4.98 1.53 16.22
C LYS A 100 -4.66 2.74 17.08
N ARG A 101 -4.73 3.93 16.48
CA ARG A 101 -4.65 5.24 17.13
C ARG A 101 -5.91 6.03 16.82
N GLU A 102 -6.36 6.85 17.76
CA GLU A 102 -7.51 7.72 17.52
C GLU A 102 -7.26 8.61 16.29
N MET A 103 -8.30 8.77 15.48
CA MET A 103 -8.32 9.63 14.30
C MET A 103 -9.60 10.45 14.33
N ASP A 104 -9.51 11.70 13.86
CA ASP A 104 -10.66 12.61 13.81
C ASP A 104 -11.71 12.21 12.74
N ILE A 105 -11.39 11.23 11.88
CA ILE A 105 -12.27 10.78 10.80
C ILE A 105 -12.52 9.27 10.90
N THR A 106 -13.79 8.91 10.90
CA THR A 106 -14.24 7.52 10.79
C THR A 106 -14.15 7.04 9.34
N PRO A 107 -13.29 6.06 9.01
CA PRO A 107 -13.23 5.49 7.68
C PRO A 107 -14.51 4.74 7.32
N GLU A 108 -14.92 4.80 6.05
CA GLU A 108 -16.01 3.97 5.51
C GLU A 108 -15.62 2.49 5.51
N LYS A 109 -14.33 2.22 5.27
CA LYS A 109 -13.75 0.89 5.34
C LYS A 109 -12.41 0.92 6.05
N GLU A 110 -12.24 0.09 7.06
CA GLU A 110 -10.98 -0.08 7.77
C GLU A 110 -10.64 -1.57 7.82
N VAL A 111 -9.46 -1.93 7.32
CA VAL A 111 -8.88 -3.27 7.45
C VAL A 111 -7.55 -3.09 8.16
N ILE A 112 -7.54 -3.33 9.46
CA ILE A 112 -6.34 -3.24 10.29
C ILE A 112 -6.16 -4.55 11.01
N GLU A 113 -5.02 -5.18 10.74
CA GLU A 113 -4.70 -6.53 11.20
C GLU A 113 -3.33 -6.50 11.85
N GLU A 114 -3.17 -7.26 12.93
CA GLU A 114 -1.88 -7.42 13.60
C GLU A 114 -1.05 -8.46 12.83
N VAL A 115 -0.32 -7.98 11.82
CA VAL A 115 0.59 -8.76 10.97
C VAL A 115 1.92 -8.03 10.77
N GLY A 116 2.92 -8.74 10.26
CA GLY A 116 4.25 -8.20 10.04
C GLY A 116 4.29 -7.09 9.00
N ALA A 117 3.47 -7.15 7.96
CA ALA A 117 3.44 -6.15 6.87
C ALA A 117 2.01 -5.83 6.40
N ALA A 118 1.73 -4.59 6.00
CA ALA A 118 0.47 -4.21 5.38
C ALA A 118 0.24 -4.98 4.05
N THR A 119 1.32 -5.27 3.32
CA THR A 119 1.28 -6.10 2.11
C THR A 119 0.69 -7.49 2.37
N THR A 120 0.93 -8.10 3.53
CA THR A 120 0.35 -9.42 3.90
C THR A 120 -1.18 -9.40 3.82
N ILE A 121 -1.79 -8.36 4.40
CA ILE A 121 -3.25 -8.16 4.39
C ILE A 121 -3.76 -8.06 2.95
N ILE A 122 -3.06 -7.32 2.11
CA ILE A 122 -3.46 -7.07 0.72
C ILE A 122 -3.34 -8.35 -0.11
N VAL A 123 -2.27 -9.14 0.07
CA VAL A 123 -2.08 -10.43 -0.60
C VAL A 123 -3.19 -11.41 -0.24
N GLU A 124 -3.57 -11.50 1.03
CA GLU A 124 -4.69 -12.32 1.48
C GLU A 124 -6.01 -11.90 0.83
N LEU A 125 -6.27 -10.59 0.73
CA LEU A 125 -7.46 -10.05 0.06
C LEU A 125 -7.48 -10.39 -1.43
N LEU A 126 -6.36 -10.26 -2.13
CA LEU A 126 -6.23 -10.62 -3.54
C LEU A 126 -6.47 -12.12 -3.75
N ARG A 127 -5.86 -12.97 -2.90
CA ARG A 127 -6.03 -14.43 -2.92
C ARG A 127 -7.49 -14.82 -2.68
N LYS A 128 -8.13 -14.28 -1.63
CA LYS A 128 -9.52 -14.55 -1.28
C LYS A 128 -10.50 -14.19 -2.41
N ARG A 129 -10.18 -13.14 -3.16
CA ARG A 129 -10.99 -12.66 -4.30
C ARG A 129 -10.60 -13.27 -5.63
N HIS A 130 -9.64 -14.20 -5.66
CA HIS A 130 -9.11 -14.83 -6.87
C HIS A 130 -8.60 -13.81 -7.91
N ILE A 131 -8.05 -12.67 -7.45
CA ILE A 131 -7.49 -11.66 -8.33
C ILE A 131 -6.11 -12.12 -8.80
N PRO A 132 -5.85 -12.18 -10.12
CA PRO A 132 -4.61 -12.71 -10.64
C PRO A 132 -3.43 -11.78 -10.32
N ILE A 133 -2.37 -12.35 -9.76
CA ILE A 133 -1.09 -11.69 -9.50
C ILE A 133 -0.07 -12.19 -10.53
N THR A 134 0.58 -11.27 -11.22
CA THR A 134 1.70 -11.57 -12.15
C THR A 134 3.00 -11.84 -11.39
N PRO A 135 3.99 -12.54 -11.98
CA PRO A 135 5.28 -12.74 -11.34
C PRO A 135 5.95 -11.44 -10.88
N PHE A 136 5.90 -10.38 -11.69
CA PHE A 136 6.48 -9.09 -11.35
C PHE A 136 5.80 -8.44 -10.12
N GLU A 137 4.48 -8.39 -10.10
CA GLU A 137 3.72 -7.90 -8.93
C GLU A 137 3.98 -8.78 -7.70
N ALA A 138 4.12 -10.10 -7.90
CA ALA A 138 4.41 -11.03 -6.83
C ALA A 138 5.78 -10.76 -6.20
N THR A 139 6.79 -10.47 -7.03
CA THR A 139 8.14 -10.07 -6.57
C THR A 139 8.07 -8.79 -5.75
N ILE A 140 7.40 -7.73 -6.23
CA ILE A 140 7.29 -6.47 -5.47
C ILE A 140 6.62 -6.71 -4.12
N MET A 141 5.51 -7.45 -4.09
CA MET A 141 4.83 -7.76 -2.84
C MET A 141 5.68 -8.64 -1.91
N ALA A 142 6.53 -9.52 -2.45
CA ALA A 142 7.44 -10.31 -1.63
C ALA A 142 8.53 -9.43 -1.01
N ILE A 143 9.06 -8.45 -1.76
CA ILE A 143 10.03 -7.47 -1.24
C ILE A 143 9.42 -6.70 -0.06
N GLY A 144 8.19 -6.18 -0.19
CA GLY A 144 7.53 -5.44 0.90
C GLY A 144 7.38 -6.28 2.17
N ILE A 145 6.93 -7.54 2.05
CA ILE A 145 6.86 -8.45 3.21
C ILE A 145 8.26 -8.70 3.79
N TYR A 146 9.27 -8.95 2.96
CA TYR A 146 10.62 -9.26 3.42
C TYR A 146 11.32 -8.08 4.07
N GLU A 147 11.09 -6.85 3.61
CA GLU A 147 11.66 -5.66 4.23
C GLU A 147 11.06 -5.43 5.62
N GLU A 148 9.72 -5.34 5.69
CA GLU A 148 9.02 -4.96 6.92
C GLU A 148 9.14 -6.03 8.03
N THR A 149 9.32 -7.30 7.64
CA THR A 149 9.51 -8.40 8.60
C THR A 149 10.98 -8.69 8.91
N GLY A 150 11.93 -7.92 8.36
CA GLY A 150 13.36 -8.19 8.56
C GLY A 150 13.79 -9.53 7.97
N SER A 151 13.20 -9.90 6.83
CA SER A 151 13.25 -11.22 6.21
C SER A 151 12.66 -12.30 7.10
N LEU A 152 11.46 -12.06 7.62
CA LEU A 152 10.66 -12.96 8.46
C LEU A 152 11.30 -13.27 9.83
N ARG A 153 12.10 -12.35 10.36
CA ARG A 153 12.86 -12.52 11.62
C ARG A 153 12.42 -11.57 12.72
N TYR A 154 11.75 -10.47 12.40
CA TYR A 154 11.32 -9.50 13.40
C TYR A 154 10.20 -10.07 14.29
N PRO A 155 10.12 -9.65 15.57
CA PRO A 155 9.08 -10.13 16.49
C PRO A 155 7.63 -9.83 16.05
N SER A 156 7.43 -8.81 15.20
CA SER A 156 6.14 -8.48 14.59
C SER A 156 5.69 -9.48 13.53
N THR A 157 6.60 -10.33 13.03
CA THR A 157 6.30 -11.33 12.00
C THR A 157 5.31 -12.37 12.53
N THR A 158 4.28 -12.65 11.75
CA THR A 158 3.26 -13.66 12.04
C THR A 158 3.30 -14.79 11.01
N TYR A 159 2.63 -15.91 11.31
CA TYR A 159 2.49 -17.01 10.35
C TYR A 159 1.82 -16.58 9.03
N ARG A 160 0.99 -15.53 9.08
CA ARG A 160 0.29 -14.98 7.91
C ARG A 160 1.27 -14.37 6.91
N ASP A 161 2.34 -13.74 7.39
CA ASP A 161 3.39 -13.18 6.54
C ASP A 161 4.12 -14.29 5.77
N LEU A 162 4.38 -15.43 6.43
CA LEU A 162 4.97 -16.60 5.81
C LEU A 162 4.02 -17.23 4.77
N GLU A 163 2.72 -17.34 5.08
CA GLU A 163 1.73 -17.86 4.14
C GLU A 163 1.55 -16.96 2.92
N ALA A 164 1.56 -15.64 3.12
CA ALA A 164 1.51 -14.65 2.04
C ALA A 164 2.77 -14.74 1.17
N ALA A 165 3.96 -14.77 1.76
CA ALA A 165 5.23 -14.95 1.04
C ALA A 165 5.25 -16.27 0.23
N ALA A 166 4.82 -17.39 0.84
CA ALA A 166 4.73 -18.67 0.15
C ALA A 166 3.73 -18.64 -1.01
N TYR A 167 2.59 -17.95 -0.83
CA TYR A 167 1.63 -17.75 -1.90
C TYR A 167 2.22 -16.92 -3.05
N LEU A 168 2.94 -15.83 -2.75
CA LEU A 168 3.61 -15.01 -3.76
C LEU A 168 4.68 -15.79 -4.53
N LEU A 169 5.47 -16.62 -3.84
CA LEU A 169 6.42 -17.53 -4.47
C LEU A 169 5.70 -18.49 -5.44
N ARG A 170 4.55 -19.05 -5.04
CA ARG A 170 3.70 -19.86 -5.94
C ARG A 170 3.17 -19.05 -7.13
N ARG A 171 3.03 -17.73 -7.01
CA ARG A 171 2.67 -16.81 -8.11
C ARG A 171 3.86 -16.38 -8.96
N GLY A 172 5.06 -16.87 -8.67
CA GLY A 172 6.27 -16.62 -9.44
C GLY A 172 7.10 -15.44 -8.94
N ALA A 173 6.94 -15.02 -7.67
CA ALA A 173 7.86 -14.06 -7.06
C ALA A 173 9.31 -14.57 -7.17
N ASN A 174 10.20 -13.72 -7.64
CA ASN A 174 11.62 -14.01 -7.68
C ASN A 174 12.28 -13.51 -6.39
N LEU A 175 12.91 -14.42 -5.65
CA LEU A 175 13.62 -14.11 -4.40
C LEU A 175 15.14 -13.96 -4.59
N ASN A 176 15.64 -14.08 -5.83
CA ASN A 176 17.06 -14.02 -6.19
C ASN A 176 17.38 -12.90 -7.18
#